data_AF-A0A6M9PSH0-F1
#
_entry.id   AF-A0A6M9PSH0-F1
#
_cell.length_a   1.000
_cell.length_b   1.000
_cell.length_c   1.000
_cell.angle_alpha   90.00
_cell.angle_beta   90.00
_cell.angle_gamma   90.00
#
_symmetry.space_group_name_H-M   'P 1'
#
loop_
_entity.id
_entity.type
_entity.pdbx_description
1 polymer ?
#
loop_
_entity_poly.entity_id
_entity_poly.type
_entity_poly.pdbx_seq_one_letter_code
_entity_poly.pdbx_strand_id
1 'polypeptide(L)'
;MNVLADLVLLAHFAIAVFLVVGMLLIPLGAYWQWSWVRAPRLRQIHAGLMILIALEAFFHITCPLTVLEALLRHTDPPESFWAEQLSKILYWDLPLEFFTILYGCCVVWLLYLWKSVPPIKKS
;
A
#
# COMPACT_ATOMS: atom_id res chain seq x y z
N MET A 1 -17.11 -5.40 19.93
CA MET A 1 -17.16 -4.97 18.52
C MET A 1 -17.01 -3.46 18.51
N ASN A 2 -15.95 -2.92 17.90
CA ASN A 2 -15.72 -1.48 17.83
C ASN A 2 -15.83 -1.04 16.37
N VAL A 3 -16.94 -0.39 16.02
CA VAL A 3 -17.24 0.06 14.65
C VAL A 3 -16.12 0.93 14.08
N LEU A 4 -15.49 1.77 14.89
CA LEU A 4 -14.42 2.65 14.42
C LEU A 4 -13.15 1.86 14.07
N ALA A 5 -12.80 0.84 14.87
CA ALA A 5 -11.68 -0.05 14.56
C ALA A 5 -11.93 -0.83 13.26
N ASP A 6 -13.16 -1.31 13.05
CA ASP A 6 -13.54 -2.03 11.85
C ASP A 6 -13.50 -1.12 10.60
N LEU A 7 -13.85 0.16 10.74
CA LEU A 7 -13.69 1.17 9.68
C LEU A 7 -12.22 1.45 9.35
N VAL A 8 -11.35 1.52 10.35
CA VAL A 8 -9.90 1.70 10.15
C VAL A 8 -9.32 0.49 9.41
N LEU A 9 -9.70 -0.72 9.82
CA LEU A 9 -9.30 -1.96 9.15
C LEU A 9 -9.77 -1.98 7.69
N LEU A 10 -11.03 -1.63 7.43
CA LEU A 10 -11.59 -1.54 6.08
C LEU A 10 -10.83 -0.52 5.22
N ALA A 11 -10.52 0.65 5.79
CA ALA A 11 -9.72 1.66 5.12
C ALA A 11 -8.31 1.17 4.80
N HIS A 12 -7.68 0.44 5.72
CA HIS A 12 -6.36 -0.17 5.50
C HIS A 12 -6.40 -1.13 4.31
N PHE A 13 -7.36 -2.05 4.28
CA PHE A 13 -7.53 -2.96 3.15
C PHE A 13 -7.84 -2.23 1.84
N ALA A 14 -8.66 -1.16 1.88
CA ALA A 14 -8.95 -0.36 0.69
C ALA A 14 -7.70 0.32 0.14
N ILE A 15 -6.83 0.85 0.99
CA ILE A 15 -5.52 1.42 0.61
C ILE A 15 -4.66 0.34 -0.04
N ALA A 16 -4.57 -0.85 0.57
CA ALA A 16 -3.77 -1.93 0.01
C ALA A 16 -4.27 -2.40 -1.36
N VAL A 17 -5.59 -2.57 -1.52
CA VAL A 17 -6.21 -2.90 -2.81
C VAL A 17 -5.93 -1.80 -3.82
N PHE A 18 -6.09 -0.53 -3.44
CA PHE A 18 -5.78 0.61 -4.31
C PHE A 18 -4.32 0.58 -4.80
N LEU A 19 -3.37 0.24 -3.92
CA LEU A 19 -1.96 0.14 -4.29
C LEU A 19 -1.70 -1.00 -5.26
N VAL A 20 -2.20 -2.21 -4.96
CA VAL A 20 -2.03 -3.39 -5.83
C VAL A 20 -2.68 -3.17 -7.20
N VAL A 21 -3.94 -2.72 -7.21
CA VAL A 21 -4.68 -2.45 -8.44
C VAL A 21 -4.01 -1.33 -9.24
N GLY A 22 -3.58 -0.25 -8.59
CA GLY A 22 -2.85 0.83 -9.27
C GLY A 22 -1.57 0.33 -9.95
N MET A 23 -0.85 -0.58 -9.29
CA MET A 23 0.39 -1.14 -9.82
C MET A 23 0.20 -1.95 -11.11
N LEU A 24 -0.97 -2.58 -11.26
CA LEU A 24 -1.36 -3.35 -12.45
C LEU A 24 -2.06 -2.49 -13.51
N LEU A 25 -2.96 -1.59 -13.08
CA LEU A 25 -3.76 -0.77 -13.99
C LEU A 25 -2.97 0.36 -14.65
N ILE A 26 -1.92 0.89 -14.02
CA ILE A 26 -1.10 1.94 -14.63
C ILE A 26 -0.46 1.46 -15.95
N PRO A 27 0.28 0.32 -16.00
CA PRO A 27 0.85 -0.17 -17.26
C PRO A 27 -0.22 -0.62 -18.25
N LEU A 28 -1.28 -1.31 -17.81
CA LEU A 28 -2.36 -1.78 -18.69
C LEU A 28 -3.13 -0.61 -19.32
N GLY A 29 -3.50 0.37 -18.50
CA GLY A 29 -4.18 1.57 -18.98
C GLY A 29 -3.26 2.44 -19.83
N ALA A 30 -1.95 2.42 -19.63
CA ALA A 30 -1.01 3.04 -20.56
C ALA A 30 -1.00 2.36 -21.93
N TYR A 31 -1.00 1.03 -21.95
CA TYR A 31 -1.06 0.22 -23.18
C TYR A 31 -2.37 0.46 -23.95
N TRP A 32 -3.50 0.46 -23.26
CA TRP A 32 -4.83 0.73 -23.83
C TRP A 32 -5.25 2.20 -23.88
N GLN A 33 -4.32 3.14 -23.66
CA GLN A 33 -4.54 4.59 -23.75
C GLN A 33 -5.67 5.15 -22.87
N TRP A 34 -5.89 4.57 -21.69
CA TRP A 34 -6.84 5.10 -20.71
C TRP A 34 -6.31 6.42 -20.11
N SER A 35 -7.05 7.51 -20.32
CA SER A 35 -6.64 8.84 -19.86
C SER A 35 -6.69 8.98 -18.34
N TRP A 36 -7.63 8.32 -17.68
CA TRP A 36 -7.85 8.46 -16.23
C TRP A 36 -6.74 7.83 -15.38
N VAL A 37 -6.09 6.75 -15.82
CA VAL A 37 -4.96 6.14 -15.08
C VAL A 37 -3.71 7.04 -15.08
N ARG A 38 -3.65 7.97 -16.03
CA ARG A 38 -2.56 8.96 -16.16
C ARG A 38 -2.88 10.28 -15.46
N ALA A 39 -4.02 10.36 -14.76
CA ALA A 39 -4.38 11.53 -13.97
C ALA A 39 -3.32 11.80 -12.89
N PRO A 40 -2.76 13.03 -12.80
CA PRO A 40 -1.63 13.30 -11.93
C PRO A 40 -1.96 13.12 -10.44
N ARG A 41 -3.19 13.46 -10.01
CA ARG A 41 -3.63 13.28 -8.63
C ARG A 41 -3.62 11.81 -8.20
N LEU A 42 -4.19 10.93 -9.02
CA LEU A 42 -4.24 9.49 -8.76
C LEU A 42 -2.83 8.94 -8.58
N ARG A 43 -1.94 9.32 -9.50
CA ARG A 43 -0.54 8.89 -9.52
C ARG A 43 0.24 9.40 -8.32
N GLN A 44 0.08 10.66 -7.96
CA GLN A 44 0.74 11.27 -6.80
C GLN A 44 0.30 10.62 -5.48
N ILE A 45 -1.01 10.36 -5.32
CA ILE A 45 -1.54 9.68 -4.13
C ILE A 45 -1.01 8.24 -4.06
N HIS A 46 -1.07 7.50 -5.17
CA HIS A 46 -0.55 6.13 -5.25
C HIS A 46 0.95 6.06 -4.95
N ALA A 47 1.75 6.91 -5.57
CA ALA A 47 3.19 7.01 -5.32
C ALA A 47 3.52 7.42 -3.88
N GLY A 48 2.82 8.44 -3.35
CA GLY A 48 3.02 8.91 -1.99
C GLY A 48 2.75 7.82 -0.95
N LEU A 49 1.62 7.10 -1.08
CA LEU A 49 1.28 5.99 -0.20
C LEU A 49 2.27 4.83 -0.30
N MET A 50 2.67 4.46 -1.52
CA MET A 50 3.63 3.38 -1.72
C MET A 50 5.01 3.71 -1.12
N ILE A 51 5.49 4.94 -1.31
CA ILE A 51 6.77 5.39 -0.72
C ILE A 51 6.67 5.41 0.80
N LEU A 52 5.56 5.93 1.35
CA LEU A 52 5.34 5.98 2.80
C LEU A 52 5.36 4.57 3.42
N ILE A 53 4.63 3.62 2.85
CA ILE A 53 4.60 2.22 3.34
C ILE A 53 5.97 1.55 3.22
N ALA A 54 6.71 1.84 2.13
CA ALA A 54 8.07 1.31 1.97
C ALA A 54 9.03 1.86 3.02
N LEU A 55 8.91 3.15 3.37
CA LEU A 55 9.70 3.76 4.45
C LEU A 55 9.32 3.19 5.82
N GLU A 56 8.02 3.01 6.09
CA GLU A 56 7.54 2.37 7.31
C GLU A 56 8.17 0.97 7.49
N ALA A 57 8.12 0.14 6.44
CA ALA A 57 8.73 -1.19 6.48
C ALA A 57 10.27 -1.13 6.61
N PHE A 58 10.93 -0.21 5.91
CA PHE A 58 12.38 -0.06 5.97
C PHE A 58 12.88 0.35 7.36
N PHE A 59 12.15 1.22 8.05
CA PHE A 59 12.46 1.63 9.42
C PHE A 59 11.86 0.71 10.49
N HIS A 60 11.22 -0.41 10.10
CA HIS A 60 10.50 -1.31 10.99
C HIS A 60 9.47 -0.57 11.86
N ILE A 61 8.86 0.48 11.31
CA ILE A 61 7.79 1.24 11.92
C ILE A 61 6.46 0.57 11.56
N THR A 62 5.66 0.26 12.57
CA THR A 62 4.31 -0.25 12.36
C THR A 62 3.45 0.83 11.70
N CYS A 63 2.67 0.43 10.69
CA CYS A 63 1.80 1.35 9.96
C CYS A 63 0.86 2.12 10.92
N PRO A 64 0.74 3.46 10.81
CA PRO A 64 -0.09 4.28 11.68
C PRO A 64 -1.56 3.82 11.76
N LEU A 65 -2.10 3.27 10.67
CA LEU A 65 -3.46 2.71 10.67
C LEU A 65 -3.56 1.47 11.55
N THR A 66 -2.54 0.61 11.57
CA THR A 66 -2.49 -0.57 12.42
C THR A 66 -2.35 -0.20 13.89
N VAL A 67 -1.53 0.80 14.19
CA VAL A 67 -1.41 1.37 15.54
C VAL A 67 -2.76 1.95 15.99
N LEU A 68 -3.43 2.72 15.13
CA LEU A 68 -4.74 3.29 15.41
C LEU A 68 -5.80 2.20 15.64
N GLU A 69 -5.82 1.16 14.82
CA GLU A 69 -6.72 0.02 15.00
C GLU A 69 -6.49 -0.65 16.37
N ALA A 70 -5.25 -0.96 16.71
CA ALA A 70 -4.90 -1.60 17.98
C ALA A 70 -5.30 -0.75 19.19
N LEU A 71 -5.04 0.56 19.13
CA LEU A 71 -5.50 1.52 20.14
C LEU A 71 -7.02 1.50 20.32
N LEU A 72 -7.78 1.48 19.22
CA LEU A 72 -9.24 1.40 19.25
C LEU A 72 -9.75 0.03 19.76
N ARG A 73 -8.99 -1.04 19.55
CA ARG A 73 -9.32 -2.38 20.05
C ARG A 73 -8.83 -2.64 21.49
N HIS A 74 -8.08 -1.71 22.08
CA HIS A 74 -7.41 -1.89 23.37
C HIS A 74 -6.47 -3.11 23.39
N THR A 75 -5.75 -3.30 22.30
CA THR A 75 -4.75 -4.36 22.13
C THR A 75 -3.40 -3.78 21.77
N ASP A 76 -2.34 -4.56 21.91
CA ASP A 76 -1.03 -4.18 21.41
C ASP A 76 -1.00 -4.26 19.87
N PRO A 77 -0.35 -3.29 19.19
CA PRO A 77 -0.22 -3.35 17.75
C PRO A 77 0.75 -4.46 17.34
N PRO A 78 0.44 -5.24 16.29
CA PRO A 78 1.38 -6.19 15.71
C PRO A 78 2.57 -5.45 15.09
N GLU A 79 3.72 -6.11 14.96
CA GLU A 79 4.89 -5.52 14.28
C GLU A 79 4.59 -5.20 12.81
N SER A 80 3.84 -6.07 12.12
CA SER A 80 3.41 -5.87 10.74
C SER A 80 1.97 -6.35 10.54
N PHE A 81 1.18 -5.49 9.90
CA PHE A 81 -0.18 -5.81 9.50
C PHE A 81 -0.24 -7.06 8.61
N TRP A 82 0.52 -7.07 7.51
CA TRP A 82 0.46 -8.18 6.55
C TRP A 82 1.09 -9.46 7.08
N ALA A 83 2.12 -9.38 7.93
CA ALA A 83 2.67 -10.56 8.59
C ALA A 83 1.60 -11.24 9.46
N GLU A 84 0.90 -10.47 10.29
CA GLU A 84 -0.16 -10.99 11.14
C GLU A 84 -1.35 -11.52 10.33
N GLN A 85 -1.80 -10.81 9.29
CA GLN A 85 -2.92 -11.26 8.47
C GLN A 85 -2.58 -12.53 7.68
N LEU A 86 -1.36 -12.65 7.13
CA LEU A 86 -0.94 -13.84 6.40
C LEU A 86 -0.77 -15.05 7.34
N SER A 87 -0.27 -14.84 8.56
CA SER A 87 -0.22 -15.89 9.58
C SER A 87 -1.63 -16.37 9.95
N LYS A 88 -2.59 -15.45 10.12
CA LYS A 88 -3.99 -15.80 10.46
C LYS A 88 -4.76 -16.49 9.32
N ILE A 89 -4.58 -16.04 8.07
CA ILE A 89 -5.39 -16.49 6.92
C ILE A 89 -4.75 -17.69 6.21
N LEU A 90 -3.42 -17.66 6.03
CA LEU A 90 -2.67 -18.62 5.23
C LEU A 90 -1.68 -19.46 6.06
N TYR A 91 -1.58 -19.21 7.37
CA TYR A 91 -0.59 -19.86 8.25
C TYR A 91 0.86 -19.66 7.77
N TRP A 92 1.13 -18.49 7.18
CA TRP A 92 2.46 -18.09 6.73
C TRP A 92 3.12 -17.12 7.71
N ASP A 93 4.20 -17.57 8.34
CA ASP A 93 5.04 -16.75 9.21
C ASP A 93 6.19 -16.15 8.40
N LEU A 94 5.93 -15.00 7.77
CA LEU A 94 6.91 -14.28 6.98
C LEU A 94 7.64 -13.22 7.82
N PRO A 95 8.97 -13.10 7.69
CA PRO A 95 9.75 -12.12 8.44
C PRO A 95 9.55 -10.69 7.89
N LEU A 96 9.84 -9.66 8.70
CA LEU A 96 9.65 -8.26 8.32
C LEU A 96 10.47 -7.87 7.09
N GLU A 97 11.66 -8.44 6.93
CA GLU A 97 12.57 -8.21 5.81
C GLU A 97 11.94 -8.61 4.47
N PHE A 98 11.09 -9.64 4.46
CA PHE A 98 10.35 -10.04 3.26
C PHE A 98 9.48 -8.88 2.76
N PHE A 99 8.76 -8.21 3.67
CA PHE A 99 7.91 -7.08 3.32
C PHE A 99 8.74 -5.85 2.91
N THR A 100 9.87 -5.60 3.57
CA THR A 100 10.79 -4.52 3.18
C THR A 100 11.31 -4.71 1.76
N ILE A 101 11.74 -5.93 1.40
CA ILE A 101 12.19 -6.26 0.04
C ILE A 101 11.02 -6.11 -0.95
N LEU A 102 9.86 -6.69 -0.64
CA LEU A 102 8.67 -6.63 -1.49
C LEU A 102 8.28 -5.18 -1.81
N TYR A 103 8.14 -4.34 -0.80
CA TYR A 103 7.76 -2.93 -0.99
C TYR A 103 8.87 -2.13 -1.67
N GLY A 104 10.14 -2.46 -1.42
CA GLY A 104 11.27 -1.91 -2.18
C GLY A 104 11.16 -2.20 -3.68
N CYS A 105 10.86 -3.45 -4.05
CA CYS A 105 10.61 -3.83 -5.44
C CYS A 105 9.41 -3.07 -6.02
N CYS A 106 8.32 -2.92 -5.26
CA CYS A 106 7.16 -2.13 -5.67
C CYS A 106 7.51 -0.65 -5.93
N VAL A 107 8.35 -0.03 -5.10
CA VAL A 107 8.82 1.35 -5.31
C VAL A 107 9.68 1.45 -6.57
N VAL A 108 10.61 0.52 -6.78
CA VAL A 108 11.43 0.49 -8.02
C VAL A 108 10.55 0.38 -9.26
N TRP A 109 9.58 -0.53 -9.23
CA TRP A 109 8.61 -0.69 -10.32
C TRP A 109 7.77 0.58 -10.53
N LEU A 110 7.32 1.22 -9.45
CA LEU A 110 6.58 2.48 -9.51
C LEU A 110 7.42 3.60 -10.16
N LEU A 111 8.70 3.73 -9.79
CA LEU A 111 9.61 4.71 -10.39
C LEU A 111 9.83 4.43 -11.87
N TYR A 112 9.98 3.16 -12.25
CA TYR A 112 10.05 2.75 -13.65
C TYR A 112 8.80 3.15 -14.42
N LEU A 113 7.61 2.86 -13.89
CA LEU A 113 6.35 3.24 -14.51
C LEU A 113 6.18 4.76 -14.61
N TRP A 114 6.64 5.51 -13.61
CA TRP A 114 6.57 6.97 -13.63
C TRP A 114 7.38 7.56 -14.79
N LYS A 115 8.56 6.99 -15.07
CA LYS A 115 9.43 7.40 -16.17
C LYS A 115 8.89 6.93 -17.53
N SER A 116 8.51 5.66 -17.64
CA SER A 116 8.09 5.04 -18.90
C SER A 116 6.70 5.49 -19.36
N VAL A 117 5.82 5.78 -18.40
CA VAL A 117 4.46 6.27 -18.64
C VAL A 117 4.31 7.57 -17.85
N PRO A 118 4.70 8.75 -18.35
CA PRO A 118 4.55 9.99 -17.59
C PRO A 118 3.05 10.36 -17.40
N PRO A 119 2.72 11.12 -16.34
CA PRO A 119 1.35 11.55 -16.09
C PRO A 119 1.00 12.64 -17.09
N ILE A 120 -0.27 12.71 -17.48
CA ILE A 120 -0.73 13.78 -18.37
C ILE A 120 -0.69 15.08 -17.56
N LYS A 121 0.08 16.07 -18.03
CA LYS A 121 0.07 17.42 -17.44
C LYS A 121 -1.37 17.95 -17.55
N LYS A 122 -1.96 18.37 -16.43
CA LYS A 122 -3.18 19.17 -16.48
C LYS A 122 -2.84 20.45 -17.24
N SER A 123 -3.53 20.69 -18.36
CA SER A 123 -3.56 22.00 -19.02
C SER A 123 -4.29 23.00 -18.14
#